data_AF-A0A963W3S5-F1
#
_entry.id   AF-A0A963W3S5-F1
#
_cell.length_a   1.000
_cell.length_b   1.000
_cell.length_c   1.000
_cell.angle_alpha   90.00
_cell.angle_beta   90.00
_cell.angle_gamma   90.00
#
_symmetry.space_group_name_H-M   'P 1'
#
loop_
_entity.id
_entity.type
_entity.pdbx_description
1 polymer ?
#
loop_
_entity_poly.entity_id
_entity_poly.type
_entity_poly.pdbx_seq_one_letter_code
_entity_poly.pdbx_strand_id
1 'polypeptide(L)' 'MPFRLLACLFAPLLLAACATTPAHEPLLPKGVVSAADPRAAEAGAQMLRNGGTATDAAIATMLALTVVEPQ' A
#
# COMPACT_ATOMS: atom_id res chain seq x y z
N MET A 1 48.14 -3.62 11.40
CA MET A 1 47.30 -4.74 11.88
C MET A 1 46.07 -4.33 12.69
N PRO A 2 46.06 -3.28 13.57
CA PRO A 2 44.86 -2.97 14.36
C PRO A 2 43.73 -2.34 13.54
N PHE A 3 44.07 -1.62 12.47
CA PHE A 3 43.10 -0.94 11.59
C PHE A 3 42.20 -1.92 10.81
N ARG A 4 42.73 -3.08 10.41
CA ARG A 4 41.93 -4.16 9.79
C ARG A 4 40.96 -4.80 10.78
N LEU A 5 41.38 -4.99 12.02
CA LEU A 5 40.55 -5.55 13.08
C LEU A 5 39.41 -4.60 13.46
N LEU A 6 39.70 -3.29 13.53
CA LEU A 6 38.71 -2.24 13.79
C LEU A 6 37.68 -2.17 12.66
N ALA A 7 38.11 -2.26 11.40
CA ALA A 7 37.22 -2.25 10.24
C ALA A 7 36.24 -3.44 10.22
N CYS A 8 36.67 -4.64 10.61
CA CYS A 8 35.81 -5.82 10.70
C CYS A 8 34.72 -5.70 11.79
N LEU A 9 35.00 -4.97 12.88
CA LEU A 9 34.06 -4.76 13.98
C LEU A 9 32.92 -3.78 13.62
N PHE A 10 33.18 -2.80 12.75
CA PHE A 10 32.17 -1.81 12.33
C PHE A 10 31.37 -2.22 11.09
N ALA A 11 31.86 -3.17 10.28
CA ALA A 11 31.18 -3.67 9.08
C ALA A 11 29.73 -4.18 9.30
N PRO A 12 29.42 -5.00 10.33
CA PRO A 12 28.04 -5.47 10.53
C PRO A 12 27.08 -4.36 10.96
N LEU A 13 27.57 -3.31 11.64
CA LEU A 13 26.78 -2.15 12.04
C LEU A 13 26.33 -1.32 10.83
N LEU A 14 27.22 -1.16 9.85
CA LEU A 14 26.93 -0.44 8.60
C LEU A 14 25.97 -1.22 7.71
N LEU A 15 26.05 -2.56 7.67
CA LEU A 15 25.13 -3.38 6.90
C LEU A 15 23.70 -3.36 7.48
N ALA A 16 23.57 -3.31 8.80
CA ALA A 16 22.27 -3.26 9.47
C ALA A 16 21.52 -1.92 9.24
N ALA A 17 22.23 -0.84 8.88
CA ALA A 17 21.63 0.47 8.61
C ALA A 17 20.74 0.49 7.35
N CYS A 18 20.94 -0.44 6.42
CA CYS A 18 20.13 -0.58 5.20
C CYS A 18 19.00 -1.60 5.35
N ALA A 19 18.72 -2.12 6.54
CA ALA A 19 17.62 -3.06 6.74
C ALA A 19 16.28 -2.35 6.46
N THR A 20 15.65 -2.69 5.34
CA THR A 20 14.27 -2.32 5.04
C THR A 20 13.38 -2.84 6.17
N THR A 21 12.82 -1.93 6.96
CA THR A 21 11.78 -2.28 7.92
C THR A 21 10.60 -2.87 7.15
N PRO A 22 10.08 -4.05 7.53
CA PRO A 22 8.90 -4.59 6.91
C PRO A 22 7.77 -3.57 7.09
N ALA A 23 7.13 -3.19 6.00
CA ALA A 23 5.97 -2.31 6.04
C ALA A 23 4.91 -2.98 6.93
N HIS A 24 4.65 -2.39 8.09
CA HIS A 24 3.58 -2.83 8.97
C HIS A 24 2.26 -2.63 8.20
N GLU A 25 1.47 -3.68 8.01
CA GLU A 25 0.11 -3.50 7.51
C GLU A 25 -0.59 -2.53 8.46
N PRO A 26 -1.07 -1.37 7.99
CA PRO A 26 -1.74 -0.43 8.85
C PRO A 26 -2.99 -1.12 9.40
N LEU A 27 -3.22 -1.04 10.71
CA LEU A 27 -4.45 -1.46 11.39
C LEU A 27 -5.71 -0.68 10.91
N LEU A 28 -5.58 0.18 9.90
CA LEU A 28 -6.70 0.89 9.31
C LEU A 28 -7.62 -0.10 8.60
N PRO A 29 -8.93 0.21 8.48
CA PRO A 29 -9.80 -0.48 7.53
C PRO A 29 -9.10 -0.57 6.17
N LYS A 30 -9.37 -1.62 5.39
CA LYS A 30 -8.72 -2.05 4.12
C LYS A 30 -8.53 -1.00 3.00
N GLY A 31 -8.79 0.27 3.31
CA GLY A 31 -8.61 1.48 2.54
C GLY A 31 -9.92 2.28 2.57
N VAL A 32 -9.86 3.48 2.02
CA VAL A 32 -11.04 4.34 1.81
C VAL A 32 -11.14 4.66 0.32
N VAL A 33 -12.37 4.79 -0.18
CA VAL A 33 -12.64 5.16 -1.57
C VAL A 33 -13.54 6.38 -1.58
N SER A 34 -13.22 7.35 -2.42
CA SER A 34 -14.01 8.56 -2.65
C SER A 34 -14.34 8.64 -4.13
N ALA A 35 -15.61 8.88 -4.46
CA ALA A 35 -16.11 9.05 -5.82
C ALA A 35 -17.27 10.05 -5.84
N ALA A 36 -17.62 10.55 -7.02
CA ALA A 36 -18.72 11.50 -7.21
C ALA A 36 -20.09 10.87 -6.86
N ASP A 37 -20.34 9.62 -7.29
CA ASP A 37 -21.53 8.85 -6.91
C ASP A 37 -21.23 7.90 -5.73
N PRO A 38 -22.07 7.86 -4.69
CA PRO A 38 -21.87 6.99 -3.53
C PRO A 38 -21.89 5.49 -3.86
N ARG A 39 -22.61 5.07 -4.91
CA ARG A 39 -22.64 3.66 -5.37
C ARG A 39 -21.32 3.29 -6.03
N ALA A 40 -20.68 4.21 -6.73
CA ALA A 40 -19.35 3.98 -7.29
C ALA A 40 -18.29 3.91 -6.19
N ALA A 41 -18.36 4.79 -5.19
CA ALA A 41 -17.49 4.71 -4.01
C ALA A 41 -17.65 3.36 -3.28
N GLU A 42 -18.88 2.89 -3.13
CA GLU A 42 -19.18 1.61 -2.49
C GLU A 42 -18.70 0.40 -3.32
N ALA A 43 -18.76 0.46 -4.66
CA ALA A 43 -18.19 -0.58 -5.53
C ALA A 43 -16.66 -0.72 -5.33
N GLY A 44 -15.94 0.40 -5.26
CA GLY A 44 -14.52 0.41 -4.94
C GLY A 44 -14.23 -0.09 -3.52
N ALA A 45 -15.02 0.36 -2.54
CA ALA A 45 -14.88 -0.07 -1.15
C ALA A 45 -15.14 -1.58 -0.99
N GLN A 46 -16.10 -2.14 -1.73
CA GLN A 46 -16.36 -3.58 -1.76
C GLN A 46 -15.18 -4.36 -2.31
N MET A 47 -14.51 -3.84 -3.36
CA MET A 47 -13.32 -4.48 -3.91
C MET A 47 -12.17 -4.54 -2.89
N LEU A 48 -11.94 -3.45 -2.13
CA LEU A 48 -10.98 -3.46 -1.02
C LEU A 48 -11.38 -4.46 0.06
N ARG A 49 -12.66 -4.51 0.46
CA ARG A 49 -13.15 -5.46 1.48
C ARG A 49 -12.93 -6.91 1.05
N ASN A 50 -13.05 -7.19 -0.25
CA ASN A 50 -12.81 -8.51 -0.85
C ASN A 50 -11.31 -8.87 -0.95
N GLY A 51 -10.40 -7.99 -0.52
CA GLY A 51 -8.96 -8.22 -0.59
C GLY A 51 -8.33 -7.83 -1.92
N GLY A 52 -9.05 -7.08 -2.77
CA GLY A 52 -8.50 -6.50 -3.98
C GLY A 52 -7.50 -5.38 -3.67
N THR A 53 -6.65 -5.08 -4.65
CA THR A 53 -5.66 -4.00 -4.56
C THR A 53 -6.31 -2.62 -4.70
N ALA A 54 -5.56 -1.56 -4.39
CA ALA A 54 -5.99 -0.19 -4.68
C ALA A 54 -6.32 0.01 -6.17
N THR A 55 -5.59 -0.67 -7.07
CA THR A 55 -5.86 -0.66 -8.51
C THR A 55 -7.19 -1.32 -8.83
N ASP A 56 -7.50 -2.48 -8.24
CA ASP A 56 -8.77 -3.16 -8.46
C ASP A 56 -9.94 -2.29 -7.98
N ALA A 57 -9.79 -1.63 -6.83
CA ALA A 57 -10.79 -0.72 -6.29
C ALA A 57 -11.01 0.51 -7.19
N ALA A 58 -9.94 1.07 -7.77
CA ALA A 58 -10.04 2.16 -8.74
C ALA A 58 -10.78 1.70 -10.01
N ILE A 59 -10.47 0.51 -10.54
CA ILE A 59 -11.14 -0.05 -11.72
C ILE A 59 -12.62 -0.29 -11.44
N ALA A 60 -12.98 -0.90 -10.29
CA ALA A 60 -14.37 -1.11 -9.90
C ALA A 60 -15.15 0.21 -9.79
N THR A 61 -14.53 1.24 -9.22
CA THR A 61 -15.10 2.60 -9.12
C THR A 61 -15.35 3.19 -10.50
N MET A 62 -14.34 3.16 -11.39
CA MET A 62 -14.46 3.70 -12.75
C MET A 62 -15.53 2.97 -13.57
N LEU A 63 -15.58 1.64 -13.50
CA LEU A 63 -16.60 0.84 -14.18
C LEU A 63 -18.00 1.21 -13.67
N ALA A 64 -18.18 1.34 -12.36
CA ALA A 64 -19.45 1.74 -11.78
C ALA A 64 -19.89 3.12 -12.26
N LEU A 65 -18.98 4.11 -12.32
CA LEU A 65 -19.26 5.45 -12.82
C LEU A 65 -19.81 5.45 -14.26
N THR A 66 -19.36 4.53 -15.13
CA THR A 66 -19.92 4.42 -16.49
C THR A 66 -21.41 4.06 -16.53
N VAL A 67 -21.95 3.52 -15.43
CA VAL A 67 -23.36 3.14 -15.29
C VAL A 67 -24.14 4.16 -14.45
N VAL A 68 -23.56 4.59 -13.33
CA VAL A 68 -24.28 5.44 -12.37
C VAL A 68 -24.19 6.93 -12.70
N GLU A 69 -23.18 7.31 -13.49
CA GLU A 69 -22.85 8.66 -13.93
C GLU A 69 -22.50 8.70 -15.44
N PRO A 70 -23.45 8.38 -16.34
CA PRO A 70 -23.21 8.33 -17.79
C PRO A 70 -23.33 9.72 -18.45
N GLN A 71 -22.69 10.73 -17.86
CA GLN A 71 -22.63 12.09 -18.40
C GLN A 71 -21.55 12.30 -19.47
#